data_AF-A0A3C0GEG3-F1
#
_entry.id   AF-A0A3C0GEG3-F1
#
_cell.length_a   1.000
_cell.length_b   1.000
_cell.length_c   1.000
_cell.angle_alpha   90.00
_cell.angle_beta   90.00
_cell.angle_gamma   90.00
#
_symmetry.space_group_name_H-M   'P 1'
#
loop_
_entity.id
_entity.type
_entity.pdbx_description
1 polymer ?
#
loop_
_entity_poly.entity_id
_entity_poly.type
_entity_poly.pdbx_seq_one_letter_code
_entity_poly.pdbx_strand_id
1 'polypeptide(L)'
;MPEYLYENPETGEVISVIQGVNDDHSYEEDGRQFDRVFTIPNASIDTNIDPNSRQDFLEKTRNKAGTLGEMMDRSAELSEKRKELNGGSDPVQTKYFENYSKKRKGLKHQNDPSKYKLK
;
A
#
# COMPACT_ATOMS: atom_id res chain seq x y z
N MET A 1 17.12 0.23 -22.48
CA MET A 1 17.79 1.53 -22.59
C MET A 1 17.18 2.40 -21.51
N PRO A 2 17.83 2.56 -20.34
CA PRO A 2 17.35 3.40 -19.24
C PRO A 2 17.35 4.90 -19.60
N GLU A 3 16.48 5.64 -18.93
CA GLU A 3 16.47 7.10 -18.93
C GLU A 3 17.35 7.64 -17.80
N TYR A 4 18.14 8.67 -18.09
CA TYR A 4 18.96 9.37 -17.14
C TYR A 4 18.61 10.85 -17.16
N LEU A 5 18.61 11.48 -15.99
CA LEU A 5 18.31 12.88 -15.81
C LEU A 5 19.60 13.65 -15.56
N TYR A 6 19.76 14.78 -16.25
CA TYR A 6 20.89 15.68 -16.13
C TYR A 6 20.40 17.10 -15.87
N GLU A 7 21.02 17.80 -14.93
CA GLU A 7 20.69 19.17 -14.56
C GLU A 7 21.76 20.14 -15.05
N ASN A 8 21.32 21.25 -15.64
CA ASN A 8 22.20 22.33 -16.03
C ASN A 8 22.61 23.13 -14.78
N PRO A 9 23.91 23.26 -14.48
CA PRO A 9 24.38 23.96 -13.27
C PRO A 9 24.09 25.46 -13.27
N GLU A 10 23.82 26.09 -14.43
CA GLU A 10 23.54 27.53 -14.53
C GLU A 10 22.04 27.85 -14.50
N THR A 11 21.21 27.03 -15.18
CA THR A 11 19.78 27.31 -15.34
C THR A 11 18.89 26.48 -14.41
N GLY A 12 19.41 25.37 -13.87
CA GLY A 12 18.63 24.39 -13.09
C GLY A 12 17.64 23.58 -13.94
N GLU A 13 17.74 23.67 -15.27
CA GLU A 13 16.88 22.90 -16.18
C GLU A 13 17.30 21.43 -16.20
N VAL A 14 16.32 20.53 -16.10
CA VAL A 14 16.53 19.09 -16.08
C VAL A 14 16.15 18.48 -17.42
N ILE A 15 17.10 17.76 -18.04
CA ILE A 15 16.94 17.11 -19.34
C ILE A 15 16.97 15.59 -19.15
N SER A 16 16.08 14.87 -19.84
CA SER A 16 16.06 13.40 -19.87
C SER A 16 16.78 12.87 -21.11
N VAL A 17 17.81 12.05 -20.91
CA VAL A 17 18.60 11.43 -21.97
C VAL A 17 18.51 9.92 -21.84
N ILE A 18 18.15 9.22 -22.92
CA ILE A 18 18.11 7.76 -22.95
C ILE A 18 19.50 7.24 -23.32
N GLN A 19 20.15 6.49 -22.43
CA GLN A 19 21.50 5.95 -22.68
C GLN A 19 21.53 4.44 -22.49
N GLY A 20 22.53 3.77 -23.08
CA GLY A 20 22.80 2.36 -22.80
C GLY A 20 23.28 2.16 -21.37
N VAL A 21 23.03 0.99 -20.79
CA VAL A 21 23.45 0.66 -19.41
C VAL A 21 24.98 0.64 -19.28
N ASN A 22 25.69 0.35 -20.36
CA ASN A 22 27.15 0.21 -20.40
C ASN A 22 27.87 1.47 -20.92
N ASP A 23 27.13 2.53 -21.23
CA ASP A 23 27.71 3.76 -21.77
C ASP A 23 28.26 4.64 -20.63
N ASP A 24 29.16 5.56 -20.98
CA ASP A 24 29.61 6.60 -20.05
C ASP A 24 28.46 7.59 -19.80
N HIS A 25 27.99 7.63 -18.54
CA HIS A 25 26.85 8.42 -18.10
C HIS A 25 27.22 9.89 -17.88
N SER A 26 27.68 10.52 -18.96
CA SER A 26 28.02 11.94 -19.04
C SER A 26 27.23 12.59 -20.16
N TYR A 27 26.77 13.82 -19.93
CA TYR A 27 26.07 14.64 -20.91
C TYR A 27 26.75 16.01 -21.00
N GLU A 28 27.04 16.45 -22.22
CA GLU A 28 27.64 17.74 -22.51
C GLU A 28 26.87 18.41 -23.64
N GLU A 29 26.48 19.67 -23.43
CA GLU A 29 25.83 20.50 -24.43
C GLU A 29 26.51 21.88 -24.43
N ASP A 30 26.86 22.39 -25.62
CA ASP A 30 27.57 23.67 -25.79
C ASP A 30 28.88 23.84 -24.96
N GLY A 31 29.64 22.75 -24.80
CA GLY A 31 30.90 22.77 -24.05
C GLY A 31 30.72 22.73 -22.53
N ARG A 32 29.50 22.45 -22.04
CA ARG A 32 29.13 22.47 -20.63
C ARG A 32 28.70 21.09 -20.17
N GLN A 33 29.33 20.61 -19.10
CA GLN A 33 29.01 19.33 -18.50
C GLN A 33 27.81 19.48 -17.55
N PHE A 34 26.83 18.59 -17.69
CA PHE A 34 25.65 18.57 -16.84
C PHE A 34 25.82 17.55 -15.72
N ASP A 35 25.23 17.85 -14.55
CA ASP A 35 25.30 16.99 -13.38
C ASP A 35 24.18 15.95 -13.41
N ARG A 36 24.52 14.69 -13.13
CA ARG A 36 23.53 13.61 -13.09
C ARG A 36 22.62 13.73 -11.87
N VAL A 37 21.32 13.72 -12.11
CA VAL A 37 20.30 13.72 -11.06
C VAL A 37 19.90 12.29 -10.72
N PHE A 38 20.04 11.93 -9.45
CA PHE A 38 19.56 10.66 -8.92
C PHE A 38 18.19 10.85 -8.26
N THR A 39 17.14 10.37 -8.92
CA THR A 39 15.81 10.35 -8.31
C THR A 39 15.72 9.24 -7.27
N ILE A 40 15.13 9.53 -6.12
CA ILE A 40 14.78 8.50 -5.14
C ILE A 40 13.74 7.59 -5.80
N PRO A 41 13.98 6.27 -5.91
CA PRO A 41 13.01 5.37 -6.51
C PRO A 41 11.73 5.37 -5.66
N ASN A 42 10.57 5.48 -6.31
CA ASN A 42 9.27 5.25 -5.69
C ASN A 42 9.09 3.74 -5.43
N ALA A 43 9.88 3.18 -4.52
CA ALA A 43 9.88 1.77 -4.19
C ALA A 43 8.84 1.49 -3.08
N SER A 44 7.80 0.72 -3.40
CA SER A 44 6.90 0.17 -2.40
C SER A 44 7.50 -1.09 -1.79
N ILE A 45 8.10 -1.00 -0.61
CA ILE A 45 8.64 -2.16 0.10
C ILE A 45 7.55 -2.69 1.04
N ASP A 46 7.12 -3.94 0.78
CA ASP A 46 6.25 -4.72 1.67
C ASP A 46 4.94 -4.02 2.11
N THR A 47 4.34 -3.27 1.18
CA THR A 47 3.12 -2.49 1.43
C THR A 47 1.85 -3.36 1.37
N ASN A 48 1.89 -4.42 0.56
CA ASN A 48 0.75 -5.30 0.32
C ASN A 48 0.58 -6.30 1.47
N ILE A 49 -0.54 -6.21 2.18
CA ILE A 49 -0.94 -7.22 3.16
C ILE A 49 -1.81 -8.26 2.45
N ASP A 50 -1.52 -9.55 2.65
CA ASP A 50 -2.45 -10.63 2.31
C ASP A 50 -3.74 -10.46 3.15
N PRO A 51 -4.91 -10.21 2.52
CA PRO A 51 -6.15 -9.99 3.24
C PRO A 51 -6.55 -11.16 4.14
N ASN A 52 -6.11 -12.39 3.87
CA ASN A 52 -6.48 -13.57 4.66
C ASN A 52 -5.46 -13.94 5.75
N SER A 53 -4.28 -13.31 5.76
CA SER A 53 -3.23 -13.60 6.72
C SER A 53 -3.29 -12.66 7.93
N ARG A 54 -3.69 -13.21 9.08
CA ARG A 54 -3.63 -12.50 10.37
C ARG A 54 -2.19 -12.11 10.73
N GLN A 55 -1.24 -12.97 10.41
CA GLN A 55 0.16 -12.78 10.80
C GLN A 55 0.79 -11.64 10.01
N ASP A 56 0.50 -11.58 8.71
CA ASP A 56 0.96 -10.51 7.82
C ASP A 56 0.38 -9.14 8.24
N PHE A 57 -0.90 -9.10 8.64
CA PHE A 57 -1.49 -7.89 9.22
C PHE A 57 -0.74 -7.44 10.48
N LEU A 58 -0.41 -8.36 11.40
CA LEU A 58 0.29 -8.02 12.63
C LEU A 58 1.70 -7.50 12.36
N GLU A 59 2.49 -8.18 11.52
CA GLU A 59 3.87 -7.78 11.22
C GLU A 59 3.92 -6.41 10.54
N LYS A 60 3.01 -6.15 9.59
CA LYS A 60 2.95 -4.91 8.81
C LYS A 60 2.26 -3.74 9.52
N THR A 61 1.66 -3.97 10.68
CA THR A 61 1.06 -2.92 11.53
C THR A 61 1.81 -2.71 12.84
N ARG A 62 2.51 -3.71 13.36
CA ARG A 62 3.26 -3.64 14.64
C ARG A 62 4.36 -2.58 14.63
N ASN A 63 5.12 -2.50 13.55
CA ASN A 63 6.29 -1.62 13.45
C ASN A 63 5.97 -0.25 12.84
N LYS A 64 4.74 -0.03 12.39
CA LYS A 64 4.29 1.28 11.91
C LYS A 64 3.81 2.08 13.10
N ALA A 65 4.37 3.26 13.32
CA ALA A 65 3.93 4.22 14.34
C ALA A 65 2.60 4.87 13.92
N GLY A 66 1.57 4.04 13.72
CA GLY A 66 0.24 4.47 13.31
C GLY A 66 -0.68 4.67 14.50
N THR A 67 -1.69 5.52 14.33
CA THR A 67 -2.75 5.66 15.34
C THR A 67 -3.67 4.45 15.33
N LEU A 68 -4.45 4.26 16.41
CA LEU A 68 -5.47 3.21 16.45
C LEU A 68 -6.49 3.36 15.30
N GLY A 69 -6.80 4.59 14.90
CA GLY A 69 -7.70 4.89 13.78
C GLY A 69 -7.16 4.33 12.46
N GLU A 70 -5.90 4.62 12.13
CA GLU A 70 -5.26 4.11 10.91
C GLU A 70 -5.22 2.56 10.87
N MET A 71 -5.07 1.92 12.03
CA MET A 71 -5.14 0.46 12.11
C MET A 71 -6.57 -0.05 11.84
N MET A 72 -7.61 0.66 12.29
CA MET A 72 -9.00 0.33 12.00
C MET A 72 -9.33 0.54 10.53
N ASP A 73 -8.90 1.65 9.94
CA ASP A 73 -9.11 1.96 8.52
C ASP A 73 -8.46 0.89 7.64
N ARG A 74 -7.20 0.51 7.94
CA ARG A 74 -6.52 -0.57 7.22
C ARG A 74 -7.21 -1.93 7.39
N SER A 75 -7.82 -2.17 8.55
CA SER A 75 -8.61 -3.39 8.78
C SER A 75 -9.88 -3.40 7.92
N ALA A 76 -10.53 -2.24 7.75
CA ALA A 76 -11.70 -2.06 6.90
C ALA A 76 -11.35 -2.28 5.42
N GLU A 77 -10.27 -1.69 4.92
CA GLU A 77 -9.79 -1.91 3.54
C GLU A 77 -9.53 -3.39 3.24
N LEU A 78 -8.89 -4.12 4.16
CA LEU A 78 -8.67 -5.55 3.98
C LEU A 78 -9.97 -6.36 4.05
N SER A 79 -10.97 -5.91 4.81
CA SER A 79 -12.30 -6.51 4.82
C SER A 79 -12.98 -6.35 3.47
N GLU A 80 -12.89 -5.19 2.84
CA GLU A 80 -13.41 -4.94 1.51
C GLU A 80 -12.72 -5.81 0.46
N LYS A 81 -11.38 -5.90 0.47
CA LYS A 81 -10.63 -6.81 -0.40
C LYS A 81 -11.07 -8.28 -0.21
N ARG A 82 -11.30 -8.72 1.03
CA ARG A 82 -11.83 -10.07 1.29
C ARG A 82 -13.23 -10.25 0.70
N LYS A 83 -14.11 -9.25 0.79
CA LYS A 83 -15.44 -9.30 0.17
C LYS A 83 -15.33 -9.41 -1.35
N GLU A 84 -14.50 -8.61 -1.99
CA GLU A 84 -14.27 -8.68 -3.43
C GLU A 84 -13.81 -10.08 -3.86
N LEU A 85 -12.85 -10.67 -3.14
CA LEU A 85 -12.32 -12.01 -3.43
C LEU A 85 -13.33 -13.14 -3.18
N ASN A 86 -14.24 -12.98 -2.22
CA ASN A 86 -15.18 -14.04 -1.79
C ASN A 86 -16.63 -13.75 -2.21
N GLY A 87 -16.86 -12.91 -3.23
CA GLY A 87 -18.20 -12.68 -3.78
C GLY A 87 -19.16 -11.91 -2.85
N GLY A 88 -18.63 -10.96 -2.08
CA GLY A 88 -19.39 -10.02 -1.24
C GLY A 88 -19.39 -10.33 0.26
N SER A 89 -18.76 -11.42 0.70
CA SER A 89 -18.70 -11.82 2.12
C SER A 89 -17.28 -11.81 2.67
N ASP A 90 -17.09 -11.30 3.89
CA ASP A 90 -15.82 -11.42 4.61
C ASP A 90 -15.90 -12.59 5.62
N PRO A 91 -15.15 -13.69 5.41
CA PRO A 91 -15.14 -14.83 6.33
C PRO A 91 -14.65 -14.48 7.74
N VAL A 92 -13.71 -13.54 7.87
CA VAL A 92 -13.15 -13.11 9.16
C VAL A 92 -14.20 -12.34 9.94
N GLN A 93 -14.90 -11.41 9.28
CA GLN A 93 -15.99 -10.63 9.87
C GLN A 93 -17.15 -11.53 10.30
N THR A 94 -17.53 -12.50 9.46
CA THR A 94 -18.59 -13.46 9.77
C THR A 94 -18.27 -14.27 11.03
N LYS A 95 -17.05 -14.84 11.11
CA LYS A 95 -16.56 -15.55 12.30
C LYS A 95 -16.54 -14.66 13.54
N TYR A 96 -16.18 -13.39 13.41
CA TYR A 96 -16.19 -12.43 14.51
C TYR A 96 -17.61 -12.26 15.08
N PHE A 97 -18.62 -12.06 14.23
CA PHE A 97 -20.00 -11.91 14.68
C PHE A 97 -20.58 -13.20 15.28
N GLU A 98 -20.28 -14.36 14.71
CA GLU A 98 -20.66 -15.65 15.29
C GLU A 98 -20.08 -15.84 16.69
N ASN A 99 -18.79 -15.57 16.86
CA ASN A 99 -18.11 -15.72 18.14
C ASN A 99 -18.64 -14.72 19.18
N TYR A 100 -18.92 -13.49 18.77
CA TYR A 100 -19.57 -12.50 19.63
C TYR A 100 -20.94 -13.00 20.11
N SER A 101 -21.77 -13.50 19.20
CA SER A 101 -23.09 -14.05 19.52
C SER A 101 -22.99 -15.25 20.47
N LYS A 102 -22.07 -16.18 20.23
CA LYS A 102 -21.81 -17.33 21.12
C LYS A 102 -21.46 -16.89 22.54
N LYS A 103 -20.57 -15.90 22.68
CA LYS A 103 -20.12 -15.38 23.98
C LYS A 103 -21.21 -14.59 24.73
N ARG A 104 -22.14 -13.96 24.00
CA ARG A 104 -23.21 -13.13 24.58
C ARG A 104 -24.59 -13.77 24.50
N LYS A 105 -24.66 -15.10 24.63
CA LYS A 105 -25.91 -15.87 24.73
C LYS A 105 -26.89 -15.59 23.56
N GLY A 106 -26.37 -15.44 22.35
CA GLY A 106 -27.17 -15.18 21.15
C GLY A 106 -27.35 -13.69 20.81
N LEU A 107 -26.82 -12.77 21.62
CA LEU A 107 -26.90 -11.34 21.33
C LEU A 107 -26.07 -10.99 20.08
N LYS A 108 -26.71 -10.36 19.09
CA LYS A 108 -26.06 -9.91 17.85
C LYS A 108 -25.23 -8.64 18.07
N HIS A 109 -24.11 -8.52 17.36
CA HIS A 109 -23.29 -7.31 17.41
C HIS A 109 -24.02 -6.13 16.76
N GLN A 110 -23.77 -4.90 17.22
CA GLN A 110 -24.48 -3.71 16.70
C GLN A 110 -24.26 -3.49 15.19
N ASN A 111 -23.07 -3.82 14.71
CA ASN A 111 -22.66 -3.71 13.30
C ASN A 111 -22.89 -5.01 12.51
N ASP A 112 -23.55 -6.02 13.10
CA ASP A 112 -23.87 -7.26 12.39
C ASP A 112 -25.06 -7.01 11.45
N PRO A 113 -24.91 -7.18 10.12
CA PRO A 113 -26.01 -6.98 9.18
C PRO A 113 -27.17 -7.95 9.42
N SER A 114 -26.94 -9.12 10.04
CA SER A 114 -28.01 -10.05 10.41
C SER A 114 -28.90 -9.54 11.55
N LYS A 115 -28.49 -8.52 12.31
CA LYS A 115 -29.29 -7.92 13.37
C LYS A 115 -30.51 -7.15 12.84
N TYR A 116 -30.37 -6.51 11.68
CA TYR A 116 -31.40 -5.65 11.08
C TYR A 116 -32.17 -6.31 9.95
N LYS A 117 -31.79 -7.54 9.55
CA LYS A 117 -32.63 -8.39 8.70
C LYS A 117 -33.84 -8.81 9.53
N LEU A 118 -34.85 -7.93 9.57
CA LEU A 118 -36.20 -8.25 10.02
C LEU A 118 -36.66 -9.49 9.25
N LYS A 119 -37.18 -10.45 10.01
CA LYS A 119 -37.69 -11.72 9.50
C LYS A 119 -39.00 -11.50 8.75
#